data_AF-A0A6B3I9E6-F1
#
_entry.id   AF-A0A6B3I9E6-F1
#
_cell.length_a   1.000
_cell.length_b   1.000
_cell.length_c   1.000
_cell.angle_alpha   90.00
_cell.angle_beta   90.00
_cell.angle_gamma   90.00
#
_symmetry.space_group_name_H-M   'P 1'
#
loop_
_entity.id
_entity.type
_entity.pdbx_description
1 polymer ?
#
loop_
_entity_poly.entity_id
_entity_poly.type
_entity_poly.pdbx_seq_one_letter_code
_entity_poly.pdbx_strand_id
1 'polypeptide(L)'
;LDMLAGFGVMGIGRHHPVVRKALHDVLDAQLADLTRFDCQPLPGLLAEKLLGHSPHLDRVFFGNSGTEAVETALKFARYATGKPRVLYCTHAFHGLTTGSLSVNGESGFRDGFAPLLPDTP
;
A
#
# COMPACT_ATOMS: atom_id res chain seq x y z
N LEU A 1 25.74 -3.96 11.62
CA LEU A 1 25.42 -3.41 10.29
C LEU A 1 24.20 -4.16 9.77
N ASP A 2 23.12 -3.48 9.40
CA ASP A 2 21.93 -4.11 8.81
C ASP A 2 21.85 -3.74 7.33
N MET A 3 21.96 -4.75 6.47
CA MET A 3 21.93 -4.62 5.01
C MET A 3 20.59 -5.06 4.41
N LEU A 4 19.65 -5.56 5.22
CA LEU A 4 18.33 -6.00 4.79
C LEU A 4 17.26 -4.91 5.00
N ALA A 5 17.41 -4.09 6.05
CA ALA A 5 16.50 -3.00 6.41
C ALA A 5 15.02 -3.42 6.49
N GLY A 6 14.75 -4.67 6.87
CA GLY A 6 13.40 -5.23 6.89
C GLY A 6 12.74 -5.21 5.51
N PHE A 7 13.46 -5.64 4.47
CA PHE A 7 13.02 -5.55 3.07
C PHE A 7 12.71 -4.11 2.63
N GLY A 8 13.48 -3.14 3.15
CA GLY A 8 13.34 -1.71 2.82
C GLY A 8 12.41 -0.91 3.74
N VAL A 9 11.64 -1.55 4.63
CA VAL A 9 10.72 -0.87 5.58
C VAL A 9 11.46 0.11 6.49
N MET A 10 12.70 -0.20 6.88
CA MET A 10 13.51 0.59 7.79
C MET A 10 14.42 1.59 7.06
N GLY A 11 13.95 2.21 5.96
CA GLY A 11 14.76 3.09 5.10
C GLY A 11 15.34 4.34 5.78
N ILE A 12 14.75 4.78 6.90
CA ILE A 12 15.26 5.88 7.75
C ILE A 12 16.00 5.39 9.00
N GLY A 13 16.28 4.08 9.07
CA GLY A 13 16.88 3.43 10.23
C GLY A 13 15.87 2.96 11.27
N ARG A 14 16.33 2.06 12.16
CA ARG A 14 15.51 1.55 13.27
C ARG A 14 15.35 2.61 14.36
N HIS A 15 14.14 2.73 14.90
CA HIS A 15 13.82 3.62 16.03
C HIS A 15 14.21 5.09 15.80
N HIS A 16 14.01 5.60 14.58
CA HIS A 16 14.36 6.98 14.25
C HIS A 16 13.71 7.96 15.25
N PRO A 17 14.50 8.82 15.94
CA PRO A 17 14.03 9.57 17.11
C PRO A 17 12.83 10.47 16.81
N VAL A 18 12.76 11.04 15.61
CA VAL A 18 11.62 11.87 15.16
C VAL A 18 10.33 11.04 15.05
N VAL A 19 10.39 9.83 14.48
CA VAL A 19 9.20 8.97 14.32
C VAL A 19 8.76 8.46 15.68
N ARG A 20 9.71 8.04 16.53
CA ARG A 20 9.41 7.60 17.88
C ARG A 20 8.71 8.70 18.69
N LYS A 21 9.21 9.93 18.64
CA LYS A 21 8.56 11.06 19.31
C LYS A 21 7.14 11.31 18.78
N ALA A 22 6.97 11.35 17.45
CA ALA A 22 5.66 11.57 16.83
C ALA A 22 4.62 10.51 17.24
N LEU A 23 5.03 9.25 17.37
CA LEU A 23 4.15 8.18 17.87
C LEU A 23 3.69 8.44 19.31
N HIS A 24 4.61 8.83 20.20
CA HIS A 24 4.25 9.18 21.58
C HIS A 24 3.32 10.40 21.63
N ASP A 25 3.62 11.45 20.87
CA ASP A 25 2.80 12.66 20.82
C ASP A 25 1.34 12.35 20.38
N VAL A 26 1.15 11.45 19.41
CA VAL A 26 -0.20 11.02 18.96
C VAL A 26 -0.95 10.23 20.03
N LEU A 27 -0.26 9.32 20.73
CA LEU A 27 -0.85 8.55 21.82
C LEU A 27 -1.27 9.44 22.99
N ASP A 28 -0.41 10.38 23.38
CA ASP A 28 -0.67 11.33 24.48
C ASP A 28 -1.80 12.31 24.13
N ALA A 29 -1.98 12.63 22.85
CA ALA A 29 -3.06 13.51 22.37
C ALA A 29 -4.46 12.86 22.41
N GLN A 30 -4.56 11.54 22.68
CA GLN A 30 -5.83 10.80 22.75
C GLN A 30 -6.75 11.01 21.54
N LEU A 31 -6.14 11.12 20.36
CA LEU A 31 -6.86 11.27 19.10
C LEU A 31 -7.67 9.99 18.81
N ALA A 32 -8.78 10.14 18.08
CA ALA A 32 -9.44 8.96 17.53
C ALA A 32 -8.50 8.29 16.53
N ASP A 33 -8.58 6.97 16.37
CA ASP A 33 -7.55 6.21 15.64
C ASP A 33 -8.08 5.60 14.33
N LEU A 34 -9.40 5.50 14.18
CA LEU A 34 -10.00 4.85 13.01
C LEU A 34 -10.08 5.84 11.85
N THR A 35 -8.98 5.97 11.11
CA THR A 35 -8.79 6.85 9.94
C THR A 35 -9.90 6.83 8.88
N ARG A 36 -10.76 5.80 8.84
CA ARG A 36 -11.88 5.65 7.89
C ARG A 36 -13.27 5.82 8.51
N PHE A 37 -13.38 5.80 9.83
CA PHE A 37 -14.65 5.91 10.55
C PHE A 37 -14.73 7.21 11.36
N ASP A 38 -13.58 7.81 11.65
CA ASP A 38 -13.44 9.09 12.32
C ASP A 38 -12.89 10.16 11.37
N CYS A 39 -13.18 11.43 11.65
CA CYS A 39 -12.67 12.57 10.89
C CYS A 39 -11.41 13.16 11.55
N GLN A 40 -10.35 12.37 11.62
CA GLN A 40 -9.09 12.84 12.21
C GLN A 40 -8.32 13.73 11.23
N PRO A 41 -7.63 14.79 11.70
CA PRO A 41 -6.92 15.72 10.80
C PRO A 41 -5.67 15.09 10.16
N LEU A 42 -5.03 14.13 10.83
CA LEU A 42 -3.72 13.60 10.42
C LEU A 42 -3.71 12.93 9.03
N PRO A 43 -4.67 12.05 8.66
CA PRO A 43 -4.74 11.51 7.30
C PRO A 43 -4.91 12.58 6.22
N GLY A 44 -5.67 13.65 6.50
CA GLY A 44 -5.87 14.76 5.56
C GLY A 44 -4.58 15.55 5.33
N LEU A 45 -3.88 15.91 6.41
CA LEU A 45 -2.57 16.58 6.34
C LEU A 45 -1.52 15.72 5.64
N LEU A 46 -1.52 14.40 5.90
CA LEU A 46 -0.63 13.46 5.21
C LEU A 46 -0.97 13.39 3.71
N ALA A 47 -2.25 13.33 3.36
CA ALA A 47 -2.69 13.31 1.96
C ALA A 47 -2.25 14.57 1.22
N GLU A 48 -2.47 15.76 1.78
CA GLU A 48 -2.02 17.03 1.20
C GLU A 48 -0.52 17.01 0.93
N LYS A 49 0.28 16.57 1.92
CA LYS A 49 1.73 16.48 1.77
C LYS A 49 2.16 15.47 0.69
N LEU A 50 1.51 14.31 0.61
CA LEU A 50 1.79 13.29 -0.42
C LEU A 50 1.47 13.80 -1.83
N LEU A 51 0.35 14.50 -1.99
CA LEU A 51 -0.05 15.09 -3.27
C LEU A 51 0.91 16.20 -3.71
N GLY A 52 1.50 16.94 -2.77
CA GLY A 52 2.58 17.89 -3.06
C GLY A 52 3.82 17.27 -3.71
N HIS A 53 4.06 15.96 -3.53
CA HIS A 53 5.13 15.21 -4.19
C HIS A 53 4.67 14.48 -5.47
N SER A 54 3.36 14.42 -5.73
CA SER A 54 2.76 13.69 -6.85
C SER A 54 1.82 14.60 -7.63
N PRO A 55 2.33 15.62 -8.36
CA PRO A 55 1.51 16.70 -8.92
C PRO A 55 0.52 16.28 -10.02
N HIS A 56 0.55 15.02 -10.44
CA HIS A 56 -0.35 14.42 -11.43
C HIS A 56 -1.48 13.60 -10.79
N LEU A 57 -1.56 13.59 -9.45
CA LEU A 57 -2.59 12.90 -8.68
C LEU A 57 -3.34 13.91 -7.82
N ASP A 58 -4.62 13.65 -7.57
CA ASP A 58 -5.51 14.54 -6.79
C ASP A 58 -6.14 13.84 -5.57
N ARG A 59 -5.84 12.55 -5.37
CA ARG A 59 -6.47 11.69 -4.35
C ARG A 59 -5.47 10.71 -3.76
N VAL A 60 -5.64 10.42 -2.47
CA VAL A 60 -4.89 9.40 -1.73
C VAL A 60 -5.89 8.45 -1.09
N PHE A 61 -5.62 7.15 -1.20
CA PHE A 61 -6.29 6.11 -0.43
C PHE A 61 -5.30 5.48 0.54
N PHE A 62 -5.66 5.38 1.81
CA PHE A 62 -4.82 4.78 2.83
C PHE A 62 -5.24 3.32 3.09
N GLY A 63 -4.26 2.41 2.95
CA GLY A 63 -4.32 1.04 3.42
C GLY A 63 -3.21 0.77 4.43
N ASN A 64 -3.12 -0.46 4.91
CA ASN A 64 -2.19 -0.87 5.96
C ASN A 64 -0.94 -1.59 5.43
N SER A 65 -0.91 -1.90 4.13
CA SER A 65 0.17 -2.66 3.51
C SER A 65 0.30 -2.37 2.03
N GLY A 66 1.42 -2.77 1.43
CA GLY A 66 1.63 -2.68 -0.01
C GLY A 66 0.61 -3.51 -0.81
N THR A 67 0.23 -4.70 -0.32
CA THR A 67 -0.73 -5.56 -1.02
C THR A 67 -2.15 -4.96 -1.00
N GLU A 68 -2.56 -4.27 0.06
CA GLU A 68 -3.84 -3.53 0.08
C GLU A 68 -3.83 -2.32 -0.86
N ALA A 69 -2.70 -1.64 -0.99
CA ALA A 69 -2.54 -0.55 -1.96
C ALA A 69 -2.69 -1.06 -3.40
N VAL A 70 -2.09 -2.21 -3.73
CA VAL A 70 -2.25 -2.86 -5.03
C VAL A 70 -3.68 -3.32 -5.26
N GLU A 71 -4.32 -4.01 -4.30
CA GLU A 71 -5.72 -4.43 -4.48
C GLU A 71 -6.66 -3.25 -4.71
N THR A 72 -6.42 -2.14 -4.02
CA THR A 72 -7.19 -0.91 -4.23
C THR A 72 -6.94 -0.35 -5.63
N ALA A 73 -5.69 -0.32 -6.09
CA ALA A 73 -5.36 0.12 -7.45
C ALA A 73 -6.03 -0.76 -8.51
N LEU A 74 -6.03 -2.09 -8.33
CA LEU A 74 -6.71 -3.04 -9.22
C LEU A 74 -8.22 -2.78 -9.26
N LYS A 75 -8.86 -2.56 -8.10
CA LYS A 75 -10.29 -2.25 -8.01
C LYS A 75 -10.63 -0.95 -8.71
N PHE A 76 -9.87 0.12 -8.46
CA PHE A 76 -10.10 1.43 -9.07
C PHE A 76 -9.87 1.41 -10.58
N ALA A 77 -8.80 0.75 -11.06
CA ALA A 77 -8.53 0.62 -12.47
C ALA A 77 -9.66 -0.14 -13.21
N ARG A 78 -10.10 -1.28 -12.66
CA ARG A 78 -11.20 -2.06 -13.25
C ARG A 78 -12.52 -1.32 -13.22
N TYR A 79 -12.82 -0.61 -12.12
CA TYR A 79 -14.03 0.20 -11.99
C TYR A 79 -14.05 1.36 -13.00
N ALA A 80 -12.97 2.14 -13.06
CA ALA A 80 -12.90 3.32 -13.91
C ALA A 80 -12.86 2.97 -15.41
N THR A 81 -12.24 1.85 -15.78
CA THR A 81 -12.10 1.46 -17.20
C THR A 81 -13.19 0.53 -17.69
N GLY A 82 -13.89 -0.17 -16.80
CA GLY A 82 -14.80 -1.28 -17.13
C GLY A 82 -14.09 -2.51 -17.71
N LYS A 83 -12.75 -2.54 -17.73
CA LYS A 83 -11.96 -3.61 -18.34
C LYS A 83 -11.41 -4.53 -17.24
N PRO A 84 -11.66 -5.85 -17.29
CA PRO A 84 -11.16 -6.78 -16.28
C PRO A 84 -9.67 -7.11 -16.45
N ARG A 85 -9.15 -7.02 -17.69
CA ARG A 85 -7.78 -7.43 -18.02
C ARG A 85 -6.74 -6.51 -17.40
N VAL A 86 -5.76 -7.10 -16.72
CA VAL A 86 -4.58 -6.40 -16.17
C VAL A 86 -3.31 -7.07 -16.70
N LEU A 87 -2.42 -6.28 -17.29
CA LEU A 87 -1.09 -6.74 -17.71
C LEU A 87 -0.09 -6.49 -16.58
N TYR A 88 0.81 -7.44 -16.35
CA TYR A 88 1.90 -7.35 -15.38
C TYR A 88 3.18 -7.91 -15.98
N CYS A 89 4.33 -7.52 -15.42
CA CYS A 89 5.63 -7.96 -15.93
C CYS A 89 6.01 -9.34 -15.37
N THR A 90 6.81 -10.10 -16.12
CA THR A 90 7.48 -11.28 -15.58
C THR A 90 8.38 -10.90 -14.40
N HIS A 91 8.51 -11.78 -13.40
CA HIS A 91 9.21 -11.54 -12.13
C HIS A 91 8.69 -10.37 -11.26
N ALA A 92 7.52 -9.81 -11.56
CA ALA A 92 6.92 -8.77 -10.73
C ALA A 92 6.48 -9.30 -9.36
N PHE A 93 6.60 -8.46 -8.33
CA PHE A 93 6.08 -8.69 -6.98
C PHE A 93 5.16 -7.54 -6.56
N HIS A 94 3.89 -7.86 -6.32
CA HIS A 94 2.83 -6.92 -5.99
C HIS A 94 2.12 -7.25 -4.66
N GLY A 95 2.54 -8.32 -3.97
CA GLY A 95 1.96 -8.77 -2.72
C GLY A 95 1.37 -10.18 -2.81
N LEU A 96 0.78 -10.64 -1.71
CA LEU A 96 0.39 -12.05 -1.53
C LEU A 96 -1.09 -12.24 -1.20
N THR A 97 -1.89 -11.18 -1.09
CA THR A 97 -3.35 -11.33 -1.05
C THR A 97 -3.85 -11.73 -2.44
N THR A 98 -4.96 -12.45 -2.53
CA THR A 98 -5.40 -13.09 -3.78
C THR A 98 -5.46 -12.13 -4.97
N GLY A 99 -5.92 -10.89 -4.78
CA GLY A 99 -5.98 -9.90 -5.87
C GLY A 99 -4.59 -9.52 -6.39
N SER A 100 -3.69 -9.14 -5.49
CA SER A 100 -2.31 -8.78 -5.81
C SER A 100 -1.49 -9.97 -6.33
N LEU A 101 -1.68 -11.15 -5.75
CA LEU A 101 -1.03 -12.38 -6.17
C LEU A 101 -1.38 -12.76 -7.61
N SER A 102 -2.60 -12.44 -8.06
CA SER A 102 -3.07 -12.65 -9.44
C SER A 102 -2.22 -11.91 -10.47
N VAL A 103 -1.57 -10.81 -10.06
CA VAL A 103 -0.72 -9.99 -10.94
C VAL A 103 0.77 -10.11 -10.59
N ASN A 104 1.18 -11.16 -9.86
CA ASN A 104 2.61 -11.45 -9.66
C ASN A 104 3.21 -12.16 -10.89
N GLY A 105 4.42 -11.76 -11.27
CA GLY A 105 5.17 -12.34 -12.38
C GLY A 105 6.09 -13.49 -12.00
N GLU A 106 6.19 -13.81 -10.71
CA GLU A 106 7.07 -14.84 -10.17
C GLU A 106 6.24 -16.07 -9.74
N SER A 107 6.49 -17.23 -10.37
CA SER A 107 5.69 -18.44 -10.16
C SER A 107 5.86 -19.00 -8.75
N GLY A 108 7.03 -18.81 -8.14
CA GLY A 108 7.30 -19.28 -6.77
C GLY A 108 6.34 -18.73 -5.71
N PHE A 109 5.69 -17.58 -5.96
CA PHE A 109 4.65 -17.06 -5.08
C PHE A 109 3.24 -17.54 -5.43
N ARG A 110 3.01 -17.95 -6.69
CA ARG A 110 1.69 -18.26 -7.24
C ARG A 110 1.34 -19.74 -7.22
N ASP A 111 2.34 -20.61 -7.28
CA ASP A 111 2.15 -22.05 -7.38
C ASP A 111 1.38 -22.59 -6.17
N GLY A 112 0.33 -23.38 -6.42
CA GLY A 112 -0.55 -23.95 -5.39
C GLY A 112 -1.75 -23.09 -4.98
N PHE A 113 -1.87 -21.84 -5.46
CA PHE A 113 -2.97 -20.92 -5.11
C PHE A 113 -3.97 -20.67 -6.26
N ALA A 114 -3.88 -21.43 -7.35
CA ALA A 114 -4.82 -21.34 -8.46
C ALA A 114 -6.21 -21.90 -8.08
N PRO A 115 -7.32 -21.38 -8.68
CA PRO A 115 -7.34 -20.29 -9.65
C PRO A 115 -7.24 -18.90 -8.99
N LEU A 116 -6.52 -18.00 -9.66
CA LEU A 116 -6.41 -16.58 -9.29
C LEU A 116 -7.49 -15.74 -10.02
N LEU A 117 -7.45 -14.41 -9.90
CA LEU A 117 -8.43 -13.55 -10.58
C LEU A 117 -8.51 -13.88 -12.08
N PRO A 118 -9.72 -13.89 -12.66
CA PRO A 118 -9.86 -14.05 -14.11
C PRO A 118 -9.23 -12.85 -14.83
N ASP A 119 -8.75 -13.09 -16.05
CA ASP A 119 -8.18 -12.07 -16.94
C ASP A 119 -6.88 -11.41 -16.48
N THR A 120 -6.13 -12.05 -15.57
CA THR A 120 -4.71 -11.77 -15.30
C THR A 120 -3.84 -12.86 -15.96
N PRO A 121 -3.48 -12.72 -17.25
CA PRO A 121 -2.81 -13.75 -18.04
C PRO A 121 -1.38 -13.99 -17.58
#